data_AF-B3E2U6-F1
#
_entry.id   AF-B3E2U6-F1
#
_cell.length_a   1.000
_cell.length_b   1.000
_cell.length_c   1.000
_cell.angle_alpha   90.00
_cell.angle_beta   90.00
_cell.angle_gamma   90.00
#
_symmetry.space_group_name_H-M   'P 1'
#
loop_
_entity.id
_entity.type
_entity.pdbx_description
1 polymer ?
#
loop_
_entity_poly.entity_id
_entity_poly.type
_entity_poly.pdbx_seq_one_letter_code
_entity_poly.pdbx_strand_id
1 'polypeptide(L)'
;MISNDALYFPDGSFITRAPKDGKSVLNGSGSPVVNNVVANPGDFYIDTANNLLYGPYTGSWGAGVALVGPQGPKGDTGATGAQGVQGPQGVQGLKGDTGASPFTLNGANAVYTNGSLGIGVSSPATAAALDVTSTSKGFLPPRLTTAQRNAIASPPAGLMIYNTTDKMLNFYNGTAWNTVAIVQQDLLGQTSGTSGFNSNMYYFTGYMAPHAGTISSVDIRVNSTGTFRLLIKDSTHKTLRSSSDVAITSTGLVTVTFPSVFINAGEYIGFYYSGTTTTLSATGDTYYGSADPPTQGANYLKMSIMATVNY
;
A
#
# COMPACT_ATOMS: atom_id res chain seq x y z
N MET A 1 -11.84 74.31 -92.52
CA MET A 1 -12.44 75.43 -91.77
C MET A 1 -13.15 76.36 -92.73
N ILE A 2 -14.45 76.12 -92.92
CA ILE A 2 -15.44 77.15 -93.25
C ILE A 2 -16.43 77.00 -92.09
N SER A 3 -16.37 77.92 -91.13
CA SER A 3 -17.33 77.98 -90.03
C SER A 3 -18.38 79.04 -90.37
N ASN A 4 -19.64 78.72 -90.09
CA ASN A 4 -20.78 79.63 -90.00
C ASN A 4 -21.39 80.11 -91.33
N ASP A 5 -22.20 79.24 -91.93
CA ASP A 5 -23.66 79.41 -92.17
C ASP A 5 -24.27 80.82 -92.36
N ALA A 6 -23.59 81.74 -93.04
CA ALA A 6 -24.22 82.96 -93.57
C ALA A 6 -23.64 83.38 -94.92
N LEU A 7 -24.52 83.65 -95.90
CA LEU A 7 -24.18 84.40 -97.11
C LEU A 7 -24.39 85.89 -96.79
N TYR A 8 -23.32 86.68 -96.92
CA TYR A 8 -23.34 88.13 -96.74
C TYR A 8 -23.56 88.83 -98.09
N PHE A 9 -24.46 89.82 -98.13
CA PHE A 9 -24.60 90.69 -99.29
C PHE A 9 -23.71 91.93 -99.17
N PRO A 10 -23.30 92.56 -100.29
CA PRO A 10 -22.42 93.74 -100.29
C PRO A 10 -23.00 94.97 -99.59
N ASP A 11 -24.32 95.01 -99.33
CA ASP A 11 -24.99 96.09 -98.60
C ASP A 11 -24.95 95.93 -97.06
N GLY A 12 -24.34 94.85 -96.56
CA GLY A 12 -24.19 94.58 -95.13
C GLY A 12 -25.33 93.77 -94.49
N SER A 13 -26.32 93.31 -95.27
CA SER A 13 -27.35 92.39 -94.79
C SER A 13 -26.89 90.91 -94.83
N PHE A 14 -27.40 90.07 -93.91
CA PHE A 14 -27.10 88.62 -93.88
C PHE A 14 -28.37 87.76 -93.75
N ILE A 15 -28.36 86.56 -94.34
CA ILE A 15 -29.40 85.53 -94.18
C ILE A 15 -28.81 84.32 -93.45
N THR A 16 -29.30 84.00 -92.25
CA THR A 16 -29.04 82.70 -91.61
C THR A 16 -30.03 81.68 -92.18
N ARG A 17 -29.55 80.59 -92.79
CA ARG A 17 -30.42 79.53 -93.31
C ARG A 17 -31.07 78.80 -92.13
N ALA A 18 -32.28 79.20 -91.76
CA ALA A 18 -33.10 78.43 -90.82
C ALA A 18 -33.26 76.98 -91.34
N PRO A 19 -33.34 75.96 -90.47
CA PRO A 19 -33.70 74.61 -90.87
C PRO A 19 -35.06 74.67 -91.57
N LYS A 20 -35.25 73.99 -92.71
CA LYS A 20 -36.36 74.30 -93.62
C LYS A 20 -37.63 73.48 -93.45
N ASP A 21 -37.63 72.36 -92.69
CA ASP A 21 -38.74 71.40 -92.82
C ASP A 21 -38.91 70.35 -91.69
N GLY A 22 -38.28 70.52 -90.51
CA GLY A 22 -38.56 69.66 -89.33
C GLY A 22 -38.15 68.19 -89.48
N LYS A 23 -37.22 67.90 -90.40
CA LYS A 23 -36.71 66.55 -90.73
C LYS A 23 -35.21 66.39 -90.47
N SER A 24 -34.60 67.33 -89.75
CA SER A 24 -33.15 67.36 -89.55
C SER A 24 -32.74 66.67 -88.26
N VAL A 25 -31.57 66.02 -88.26
CA VAL A 25 -30.86 65.66 -87.04
C VAL A 25 -29.74 66.68 -86.84
N LEU A 26 -29.93 67.56 -85.88
CA LEU A 26 -28.94 68.53 -85.44
C LEU A 26 -27.92 67.84 -84.51
N ASN A 27 -26.75 68.43 -84.31
CA ASN A 27 -25.77 67.92 -83.36
C ASN A 27 -24.95 69.05 -82.74
N GLY A 28 -24.48 68.82 -81.52
CA GLY A 28 -23.59 69.75 -80.83
C GLY A 28 -22.99 69.12 -79.58
N SER A 29 -22.11 69.85 -78.93
CA SER A 29 -21.53 69.48 -77.64
C SER A 29 -22.40 70.08 -76.53
N GLY A 30 -23.04 69.23 -75.71
CA GLY A 30 -23.96 69.67 -74.65
C GLY A 30 -25.42 69.74 -75.07
N SER A 31 -26.31 69.95 -74.08
CA SER A 31 -27.77 69.95 -74.25
C SER A 31 -28.25 71.02 -75.23
N PRO A 32 -29.24 70.72 -76.09
CA PRO A 32 -29.76 71.69 -77.05
C PRO A 32 -30.49 72.88 -76.40
N VAL A 33 -30.93 72.73 -75.13
CA VAL A 33 -31.52 73.83 -74.34
C VAL A 33 -30.46 74.85 -73.94
N VAL A 34 -29.29 74.39 -73.49
CA VAL A 34 -28.18 75.26 -73.07
C VAL A 34 -27.58 75.99 -74.28
N ASN A 35 -27.49 75.31 -75.41
CA ASN A 35 -26.94 75.86 -76.64
C ASN A 35 -27.94 76.73 -77.44
N ASN A 36 -29.14 76.97 -76.89
CA ASN A 36 -30.22 77.74 -77.51
C ASN A 36 -30.46 77.38 -78.99
N VAL A 37 -30.50 76.08 -79.27
CA VAL A 37 -30.59 75.56 -80.65
C VAL A 37 -31.97 75.91 -81.22
N VAL A 38 -31.98 76.71 -82.28
CA VAL A 38 -33.20 77.01 -83.05
C VAL A 38 -33.59 75.79 -83.87
N ALA A 39 -34.76 75.22 -83.61
CA ALA A 39 -35.28 74.03 -84.29
C ALA A 39 -36.74 74.19 -84.69
N ASN A 40 -37.14 73.41 -85.71
CA ASN A 40 -38.54 73.30 -86.10
C ASN A 40 -39.17 72.04 -85.53
N PRO A 41 -40.50 72.01 -85.33
CA PRO A 41 -41.19 70.81 -84.90
C PRO A 41 -40.82 69.60 -85.79
N GLY A 42 -40.34 68.53 -85.17
CA GLY A 42 -39.87 67.30 -85.83
C GLY A 42 -38.36 67.08 -85.83
N ASP A 43 -37.54 68.10 -85.61
CA ASP A 43 -36.07 67.95 -85.61
C ASP A 43 -35.57 67.13 -84.41
N PHE A 44 -34.52 66.34 -84.60
CA PHE A 44 -33.80 65.64 -83.53
C PHE A 44 -32.46 66.34 -83.25
N TYR A 45 -31.87 66.11 -82.08
CA TYR A 45 -30.55 66.64 -81.72
C TYR A 45 -29.68 65.61 -81.01
N ILE A 46 -28.43 65.44 -81.44
CA ILE A 46 -27.44 64.59 -80.77
C ILE A 46 -26.49 65.46 -79.93
N ASP A 47 -26.52 65.28 -78.62
CA ASP A 47 -25.49 65.77 -77.69
C ASP A 47 -24.31 64.80 -77.71
N THR A 48 -23.28 65.22 -78.42
CA THR A 48 -22.02 64.47 -78.59
C THR A 48 -21.13 64.47 -77.34
N ALA A 49 -21.36 65.38 -76.38
CA ALA A 49 -20.59 65.42 -75.15
C ALA A 49 -21.07 64.36 -74.16
N ASN A 50 -22.39 64.20 -74.06
CA ASN A 50 -23.02 63.31 -73.09
C ASN A 50 -23.58 62.02 -73.72
N ASN A 51 -23.40 61.85 -75.04
CA ASN A 51 -23.96 60.74 -75.82
C ASN A 51 -25.48 60.62 -75.65
N LEU A 52 -26.19 61.75 -75.69
CA LEU A 52 -27.65 61.81 -75.53
C LEU A 52 -28.32 62.19 -76.87
N LEU A 53 -29.45 61.56 -77.18
CA LEU A 53 -30.34 61.96 -78.27
C LEU A 53 -31.57 62.69 -77.70
N TYR A 54 -31.88 63.87 -78.24
CA TYR A 54 -33.04 64.69 -77.91
C TYR A 54 -34.00 64.76 -79.10
N GLY A 55 -35.29 64.92 -78.82
CA GLY A 55 -36.33 65.14 -79.84
C GLY A 55 -37.34 63.98 -80.00
N PRO A 56 -38.28 64.11 -80.95
CA PRO A 56 -38.40 65.22 -81.88
C PRO A 56 -38.76 66.53 -81.17
N TYR A 57 -38.23 67.65 -81.63
CA TYR A 57 -38.57 68.97 -81.11
C TYR A 57 -40.07 69.21 -81.34
N THR A 58 -40.79 69.66 -80.31
CA THR A 58 -42.24 69.93 -80.39
C THR A 58 -42.58 71.35 -79.90
N GLY A 59 -41.57 72.22 -79.85
CA GLY A 59 -41.57 73.48 -79.08
C GLY A 59 -40.70 73.41 -77.82
N SER A 60 -40.26 72.20 -77.44
CA SER A 60 -39.21 71.93 -76.44
C SER A 60 -38.50 70.63 -76.81
N TRP A 61 -37.26 70.45 -76.34
CA TRP A 61 -36.39 69.31 -76.67
C TRP A 61 -36.65 68.04 -75.83
N GLY A 62 -37.37 68.15 -74.71
CA GLY A 62 -37.57 67.04 -73.77
C GLY A 62 -36.28 66.58 -73.08
N ALA A 63 -36.34 65.43 -72.40
CA ALA A 63 -35.18 64.80 -71.77
C ALA A 63 -34.37 64.02 -72.81
N GLY A 64 -33.04 64.05 -72.68
CA GLY A 64 -32.14 63.29 -73.55
C GLY A 64 -32.17 61.79 -73.23
N VAL A 65 -32.09 60.95 -74.26
CA VAL A 65 -32.00 59.49 -74.16
C VAL A 65 -30.55 59.05 -74.35
N ALA A 66 -29.99 58.27 -73.42
CA ALA A 66 -28.61 57.79 -73.49
C ALA A 66 -28.41 56.80 -74.65
N LEU A 67 -27.40 57.05 -75.47
CA LEU A 67 -27.01 56.20 -76.60
C LEU A 67 -26.03 55.08 -76.19
N VAL A 68 -25.55 55.06 -74.94
CA VAL A 68 -24.60 54.06 -74.42
C VAL A 68 -25.19 53.32 -73.23
N GLY A 69 -25.12 51.99 -73.25
CA GLY A 69 -25.61 51.12 -72.16
C GLY A 69 -24.64 51.03 -70.96
N PRO A 70 -25.08 50.48 -69.81
CA PRO A 70 -24.23 50.32 -68.63
C PRO A 70 -23.08 49.32 -68.87
N GLN A 71 -21.92 49.56 -68.25
CA GLN A 71 -20.77 48.65 -68.28
C GLN A 71 -21.07 47.32 -67.57
N GLY A 72 -20.60 46.19 -68.12
CA GLY A 72 -20.85 44.85 -67.56
C GLY A 72 -20.12 44.54 -66.23
N PRO A 73 -20.59 43.54 -65.45
CA PRO A 73 -20.03 43.22 -64.13
C PRO A 73 -18.60 42.66 -64.21
N LYS A 74 -17.79 42.99 -63.21
CA LYS A 74 -16.40 42.50 -63.02
C LYS A 74 -16.40 41.04 -62.55
N GLY A 75 -15.46 40.21 -63.03
CA GLY A 75 -15.35 38.79 -62.67
C GLY A 75 -14.80 38.50 -61.26
N ASP A 76 -15.12 37.33 -60.72
CA ASP A 76 -14.81 36.89 -59.35
C ASP A 76 -13.31 36.57 -59.11
N THR A 77 -12.88 36.69 -57.84
CA THR A 77 -11.49 36.43 -57.39
C THR A 77 -11.27 34.94 -57.08
N GLY A 78 -10.10 34.39 -57.41
CA GLY A 78 -9.78 32.95 -57.27
C GLY A 78 -9.63 32.45 -55.82
N ALA A 79 -9.76 31.13 -55.64
CA ALA A 79 -9.74 30.45 -54.35
C ALA A 79 -8.36 30.49 -53.64
N THR A 80 -8.37 30.60 -52.31
CA THR A 80 -7.16 30.58 -51.45
C THR A 80 -6.60 29.17 -51.30
N GLY A 81 -5.26 29.01 -51.29
CA GLY A 81 -4.58 27.70 -51.26
C GLY A 81 -4.75 26.91 -49.95
N ALA A 82 -4.51 25.60 -50.01
CA ALA A 82 -4.68 24.68 -48.88
C ALA A 82 -3.69 24.94 -47.72
N GLN A 83 -4.16 24.80 -46.48
CA GLN A 83 -3.36 24.94 -45.25
C GLN A 83 -2.37 23.77 -45.09
N GLY A 84 -1.13 24.06 -44.66
CA GLY A 84 -0.06 23.05 -44.52
C GLY A 84 -0.35 21.98 -43.47
N VAL A 85 0.25 20.80 -43.64
CA VAL A 85 0.09 19.64 -42.74
C VAL A 85 0.60 19.92 -41.32
N GLN A 86 -0.12 19.42 -40.31
CA GLN A 86 0.27 19.51 -38.91
C GLN A 86 1.56 18.71 -38.65
N GLY A 87 2.51 19.31 -37.92
CA GLY A 87 3.80 18.67 -37.62
C GLY A 87 3.67 17.37 -36.81
N PRO A 88 4.66 16.46 -36.86
CA PRO A 88 4.63 15.20 -36.13
C PRO A 88 4.57 15.42 -34.62
N GLN A 89 3.78 14.61 -33.92
CA GLN A 89 3.66 14.63 -32.47
C GLN A 89 5.02 14.31 -31.81
N GLY A 90 5.39 15.08 -30.77
CA GLY A 90 6.66 14.90 -30.05
C GLY A 90 6.80 13.51 -29.43
N VAL A 91 8.03 13.00 -29.40
CA VAL A 91 8.36 11.70 -28.78
C VAL A 91 8.01 11.71 -27.28
N GLN A 92 7.49 10.60 -26.76
CA GLN A 92 7.25 10.43 -25.33
C GLN A 92 8.55 10.57 -24.54
N GLY A 93 8.53 11.31 -23.42
CA GLY A 93 9.70 11.48 -22.55
C GLY A 93 10.25 10.15 -22.00
N LEU A 94 11.56 10.09 -21.77
CA LEU A 94 12.21 8.93 -21.17
C LEU A 94 11.61 8.64 -19.78
N LYS A 95 11.43 7.35 -19.46
CA LYS A 95 11.02 6.90 -18.12
C LYS A 95 12.06 7.38 -17.10
N GLY A 96 11.61 7.91 -15.96
CA GLY A 96 12.50 8.32 -14.87
C GLY A 96 13.28 7.15 -14.26
N ASP A 97 14.45 7.45 -13.70
CA ASP A 97 15.33 6.45 -13.08
C ASP A 97 14.65 5.73 -11.91
N THR A 98 14.94 4.45 -11.75
CA THR A 98 14.50 3.66 -10.59
C THR A 98 15.09 4.24 -9.30
N GLY A 99 14.27 4.41 -8.25
CA GLY A 99 14.72 4.93 -6.96
C GLY A 99 15.86 4.11 -6.34
N ALA A 100 16.72 4.77 -5.58
CA ALA A 100 17.87 4.13 -4.91
C ALA A 100 17.40 3.01 -3.95
N SER A 101 18.14 1.90 -3.94
CA SER A 101 17.91 0.80 -3.00
C SER A 101 18.10 1.29 -1.54
N PRO A 102 17.23 0.88 -0.60
CA PRO A 102 17.43 1.15 0.82
C PRO A 102 18.60 0.38 1.43
N PHE A 103 19.02 -0.73 0.81
CA PHE A 103 20.18 -1.52 1.22
C PHE A 103 21.45 -0.98 0.55
N THR A 104 22.51 -0.86 1.35
CA THR A 104 23.87 -0.54 0.89
C THR A 104 24.72 -1.82 0.86
N LEU A 105 25.85 -1.80 0.15
CA LEU A 105 26.79 -2.92 0.14
C LEU A 105 28.02 -2.59 0.99
N ASN A 106 28.42 -3.51 1.86
CA ASN A 106 29.72 -3.50 2.54
C ASN A 106 30.47 -4.79 2.19
N GLY A 107 31.32 -4.69 1.16
CA GLY A 107 31.90 -5.87 0.51
C GLY A 107 30.81 -6.72 -0.15
N ALA A 108 30.75 -8.00 0.21
CA ALA A 108 29.71 -8.92 -0.27
C ALA A 108 28.41 -8.88 0.56
N ASN A 109 28.34 -8.04 1.59
CA ASN A 109 27.20 -7.99 2.50
C ASN A 109 26.21 -6.91 2.07
N ALA A 110 24.92 -7.25 2.01
CA ALA A 110 23.85 -6.25 1.98
C ALA A 110 23.57 -5.75 3.40
N VAL A 111 23.62 -4.44 3.59
CA VAL A 111 23.52 -3.79 4.90
C VAL A 111 22.38 -2.76 4.89
N TYR A 112 21.53 -2.84 5.92
CA TYR A 112 20.51 -1.85 6.21
C TYR A 112 20.81 -1.23 7.59
N THR A 113 21.03 0.07 7.65
CA THR A 113 21.43 0.78 8.88
C THR A 113 20.39 1.79 9.36
N ASN A 114 19.32 2.02 8.60
CA ASN A 114 18.38 3.10 8.86
C ASN A 114 17.02 2.58 9.37
N GLY A 115 16.92 2.28 10.67
CA GLY A 115 15.68 1.80 11.30
C GLY A 115 15.56 0.27 11.32
N SER A 116 14.34 -0.24 11.11
CA SER A 116 13.99 -1.66 11.29
C SER A 116 13.63 -2.35 9.97
N LEU A 117 13.93 -3.65 9.88
CA LEU A 117 13.50 -4.50 8.76
C LEU A 117 12.16 -5.17 9.09
N GLY A 118 11.11 -4.86 8.33
CA GLY A 118 9.82 -5.53 8.43
C GLY A 118 9.63 -6.59 7.34
N ILE A 119 9.20 -7.79 7.71
CA ILE A 119 8.80 -8.86 6.78
C ILE A 119 7.34 -9.22 7.06
N GLY A 120 6.44 -8.88 6.14
CA GLY A 120 4.99 -9.08 6.34
C GLY A 120 4.33 -8.07 7.29
N VAL A 121 5.04 -7.00 7.65
CA VAL A 121 4.56 -5.89 8.50
C VAL A 121 5.04 -4.56 7.91
N SER A 122 4.16 -3.55 7.89
CA SER A 122 4.45 -2.21 7.32
C SER A 122 4.99 -1.21 8.35
N SER A 123 4.75 -1.47 9.64
CA SER A 123 5.26 -0.68 10.75
C SER A 123 5.84 -1.63 11.79
N PRO A 124 7.12 -2.02 11.68
CA PRO A 124 7.78 -2.84 12.69
C PRO A 124 7.62 -2.25 14.10
N ALA A 125 7.56 -3.12 15.10
CA ALA A 125 7.56 -2.69 16.50
C ALA A 125 8.78 -1.80 16.82
N THR A 126 8.59 -0.77 17.65
CA THR A 126 9.63 0.25 17.92
C THR A 126 10.91 -0.29 18.55
N ALA A 127 10.85 -1.42 19.24
CA ALA A 127 12.00 -2.10 19.84
C ALA A 127 12.59 -3.22 18.97
N ALA A 128 12.03 -3.48 17.78
CA ALA A 128 12.46 -4.57 16.91
C ALA A 128 13.41 -4.04 15.82
N ALA A 129 14.62 -4.61 15.72
CA ALA A 129 15.49 -4.40 14.56
C ALA A 129 15.01 -5.23 13.34
N LEU A 130 14.40 -6.39 13.60
CA LEU A 130 13.75 -7.25 12.63
C LEU A 130 12.38 -7.67 13.18
N ASP A 131 11.32 -7.40 12.44
CA ASP A 131 9.94 -7.79 12.78
C ASP A 131 9.36 -8.63 11.64
N VAL A 132 8.92 -9.85 11.96
CA VAL A 132 8.45 -10.83 11.00
C VAL A 132 7.04 -11.27 11.38
N THR A 133 6.05 -10.91 10.56
CA THR A 133 4.65 -11.29 10.74
C THR A 133 4.19 -12.18 9.60
N SER A 134 3.68 -13.36 9.93
CA SER A 134 3.03 -14.26 8.98
C SER A 134 2.06 -15.20 9.70
N THR A 135 0.95 -15.54 9.04
CA THR A 135 -0.03 -16.52 9.53
C THR A 135 0.19 -17.93 8.94
N SER A 136 1.07 -18.05 7.94
CA SER A 136 1.25 -19.30 7.18
C SER A 136 2.71 -19.69 6.93
N LYS A 137 3.67 -18.84 7.33
CA LYS A 137 5.11 -19.10 7.19
C LYS A 137 5.81 -18.90 8.53
N GLY A 138 6.91 -19.64 8.75
CA GLY A 138 7.76 -19.51 9.92
C GLY A 138 9.16 -18.98 9.58
N PHE A 139 9.97 -18.77 10.61
CA PHE A 139 11.40 -18.52 10.44
C PHE A 139 12.15 -19.85 10.31
N LEU A 140 12.88 -20.02 9.19
CA LEU A 140 13.73 -21.18 8.97
C LEU A 140 15.19 -20.77 9.23
N PRO A 141 15.75 -20.99 10.44
CA PRO A 141 17.14 -20.65 10.74
C PRO A 141 18.11 -21.51 9.90
N PRO A 142 19.40 -21.13 9.83
CA PRO A 142 20.42 -21.97 9.22
C PRO A 142 20.41 -23.39 9.77
N ARG A 143 20.48 -24.39 8.88
CA ARG A 143 20.39 -25.81 9.23
C ARG A 143 21.73 -26.50 9.02
N LEU A 144 22.29 -27.07 10.09
CA LEU A 144 23.63 -27.66 10.09
C LEU A 144 23.61 -29.01 10.81
N THR A 145 24.46 -29.95 10.42
CA THR A 145 24.74 -31.13 11.25
C THR A 145 25.58 -30.75 12.47
N THR A 146 25.66 -31.61 13.49
CA THR A 146 26.52 -31.37 14.66
C THR A 146 27.99 -31.13 14.25
N ALA A 147 28.49 -31.87 13.26
CA ALA A 147 29.84 -31.69 12.73
C ALA A 147 30.03 -30.31 12.06
N GLN A 148 29.08 -29.89 11.22
CA GLN A 148 29.14 -28.58 10.55
C GLN A 148 29.03 -27.42 11.54
N ARG A 149 28.16 -27.54 12.55
CA ARG A 149 28.05 -26.56 13.65
C ARG A 149 29.37 -26.42 14.41
N ASN A 150 30.01 -27.53 14.75
CA ASN A 150 31.30 -27.54 15.46
C ASN A 150 32.45 -26.99 14.62
N ALA A 151 32.32 -27.00 13.29
CA ALA A 151 33.31 -26.43 12.37
C ALA A 151 33.20 -24.91 12.21
N ILE A 152 32.18 -24.25 12.78
CA ILE A 152 32.09 -22.79 12.78
C ILE A 152 33.22 -22.24 13.67
N ALA A 153 34.16 -21.54 13.06
CA ALA A 153 35.23 -20.88 13.77
C ALA A 153 34.72 -19.62 14.49
N SER A 154 35.04 -19.50 15.79
CA SER A 154 34.76 -18.31 16.61
C SER A 154 33.32 -17.78 16.50
N PRO A 155 32.28 -18.63 16.75
CA PRO A 155 30.90 -18.18 16.64
C PRO A 155 30.62 -17.05 17.64
N PRO A 156 29.90 -15.98 17.24
CA PRO A 156 29.52 -14.93 18.17
C PRO A 156 28.47 -15.43 19.17
N ALA A 157 28.48 -14.86 20.37
CA ALA A 157 27.43 -15.10 21.37
C ALA A 157 26.06 -14.70 20.80
N GLY A 158 25.05 -15.54 21.01
CA GLY A 158 23.70 -15.37 20.47
C GLY A 158 23.49 -15.95 19.07
N LEU A 159 24.51 -16.51 18.41
CA LEU A 159 24.32 -17.19 17.12
C LEU A 159 23.36 -18.38 17.29
N MET A 160 22.28 -18.42 16.51
CA MET A 160 21.27 -19.48 16.54
C MET A 160 21.24 -20.29 15.24
N ILE A 161 21.13 -21.61 15.36
CA ILE A 161 21.03 -22.56 14.25
C ILE A 161 20.06 -23.69 14.60
N TYR A 162 19.51 -24.37 13.61
CA TYR A 162 18.82 -25.65 13.80
C TYR A 162 19.79 -26.81 13.51
N ASN A 163 20.07 -27.63 14.52
CA ASN A 163 20.92 -28.80 14.38
C ASN A 163 20.10 -29.96 13.79
N THR A 164 20.45 -30.40 12.59
CA THR A 164 19.72 -31.46 11.87
C THR A 164 20.06 -32.88 12.34
N THR A 165 21.21 -33.07 12.99
CA THR A 165 21.60 -34.35 13.59
C THR A 165 20.78 -34.59 14.85
N ASP A 166 20.79 -33.62 15.77
CA ASP A 166 20.12 -33.73 17.07
C ASP A 166 18.65 -33.32 17.01
N LYS A 167 18.22 -32.69 15.90
CA LYS A 167 16.86 -32.18 15.65
C LYS A 167 16.41 -31.11 16.65
N MET A 168 17.33 -30.25 17.06
CA MET A 168 17.10 -29.22 18.09
C MET A 168 17.59 -27.86 17.63
N LEU A 169 16.94 -26.79 18.11
CA LEU A 169 17.48 -25.43 17.99
C LEU A 169 18.66 -25.28 18.95
N ASN A 170 19.78 -24.77 18.46
CA ASN A 170 20.98 -24.53 19.25
C ASN A 170 21.34 -23.04 19.21
N PHE A 171 21.89 -22.54 20.31
CA PHE A 171 22.50 -21.21 20.36
C PHE A 171 23.89 -21.28 20.98
N TYR A 172 24.80 -20.40 20.54
CA TYR A 172 26.11 -20.26 21.14
C TYR A 172 26.06 -19.21 22.25
N ASN A 173 26.50 -19.54 23.47
CA ASN A 173 26.45 -18.61 24.61
C ASN A 173 27.74 -17.75 24.75
N GLY A 174 28.67 -17.86 23.81
CA GLY A 174 29.98 -17.22 23.87
C GLY A 174 31.13 -18.16 24.27
N THR A 175 30.83 -19.33 24.84
CA THR A 175 31.83 -20.36 25.21
C THR A 175 31.48 -21.74 24.67
N ALA A 176 30.21 -22.12 24.66
CA ALA A 176 29.72 -23.42 24.22
C ALA A 176 28.39 -23.33 23.45
N TRP A 177 28.12 -24.37 22.67
CA TRP A 177 26.81 -24.58 22.05
C TRP A 177 25.84 -25.19 23.05
N ASN A 178 24.69 -24.55 23.21
CA ASN A 178 23.61 -24.98 24.08
C ASN A 178 22.35 -25.23 23.27
N THR A 179 21.44 -26.05 23.81
CA THR A 179 20.13 -26.29 23.19
C THR A 179 19.11 -25.31 23.73
N VAL A 180 18.31 -24.72 22.84
CA VAL A 180 17.08 -24.03 23.25
C VAL A 180 16.05 -25.12 23.50
N ALA A 181 16.01 -25.61 24.73
CA ALA A 181 14.95 -26.48 25.20
C ALA A 181 13.85 -25.60 25.80
N ILE A 182 12.61 -25.88 25.44
CA ILE A 182 11.51 -25.54 26.33
C ILE A 182 11.68 -26.54 27.48
N VAL A 183 12.22 -26.08 28.61
CA VAL A 183 11.84 -26.73 29.86
C VAL A 183 10.35 -26.52 29.89
N GLN A 184 9.58 -27.56 29.64
CA GLN A 184 8.19 -27.52 30.00
C GLN A 184 8.25 -27.36 31.52
N GLN A 185 8.17 -26.11 31.98
CA GLN A 185 7.77 -25.82 33.34
C GLN A 185 6.30 -26.21 33.33
N ASP A 186 6.06 -27.52 33.33
CA ASP A 186 4.77 -28.05 33.70
C ASP A 186 4.60 -27.51 35.12
N LEU A 187 3.79 -26.46 35.21
CA LEU A 187 3.09 -26.14 36.43
C LEU A 187 2.44 -27.45 36.83
N LEU A 188 3.07 -28.16 37.77
CA LEU A 188 2.60 -29.48 38.20
C LEU A 188 1.14 -29.30 38.53
N GLY A 189 0.30 -29.97 37.74
CA GLY A 189 -1.12 -29.69 37.69
C GLY A 189 -1.69 -29.54 39.09
N GLN A 190 -2.42 -28.45 39.31
CA GLN A 190 -3.42 -28.44 40.37
C GLN A 190 -4.46 -29.50 39.97
N THR A 191 -4.29 -30.74 40.44
CA THR A 191 -5.28 -31.79 40.27
C THR A 191 -5.63 -32.36 41.63
N SER A 192 -6.91 -32.21 41.94
CA SER A 192 -7.64 -32.84 43.04
C SER A 192 -7.58 -34.37 42.90
N GLY A 193 -6.93 -35.03 43.85
CA GLY A 193 -6.90 -36.49 43.97
C GLY A 193 -7.24 -36.92 45.39
N THR A 194 -8.14 -37.90 45.52
CA THR A 194 -8.65 -38.45 46.77
C THR A 194 -7.56 -39.23 47.50
N SER A 195 -7.30 -38.90 48.77
CA SER A 195 -6.33 -39.59 49.62
C SER A 195 -7.03 -40.58 50.56
N GLY A 196 -6.51 -41.80 50.65
CA GLY A 196 -6.80 -42.74 51.73
C GLY A 196 -5.85 -42.46 52.90
N PHE A 197 -6.41 -42.15 54.06
CA PHE A 197 -5.65 -41.70 55.24
C PHE A 197 -5.28 -42.87 56.16
N ASN A 198 -3.99 -43.07 56.39
CA ASN A 198 -3.49 -43.55 57.69
C ASN A 198 -2.45 -42.55 58.21
N SER A 199 -2.43 -42.35 59.52
CA SER A 199 -1.94 -41.15 60.22
C SER A 199 -0.43 -40.84 60.14
N ASN A 200 0.28 -41.29 59.12
CA ASN A 200 1.72 -41.04 59.00
C ASN A 200 2.29 -41.06 57.57
N MET A 201 1.46 -40.94 56.53
CA MET A 201 1.91 -41.07 55.14
C MET A 201 1.05 -40.30 54.15
N TYR A 202 1.61 -39.25 53.53
CA TYR A 202 0.98 -38.52 52.42
C TYR A 202 1.58 -38.97 51.08
N TYR A 203 0.75 -39.50 50.18
CA TYR A 203 1.13 -39.81 48.80
C TYR A 203 0.48 -38.81 47.84
N PHE A 204 1.29 -38.21 46.96
CA PHE A 204 0.83 -37.42 45.82
C PHE A 204 1.37 -38.09 44.56
N THR A 205 0.49 -38.39 43.59
CA THR A 205 0.84 -38.99 42.30
C THR A 205 0.73 -37.94 41.21
N GLY A 206 1.87 -37.43 40.74
CA GLY A 206 1.95 -36.65 39.50
C GLY A 206 2.36 -37.56 38.34
N TYR A 207 1.68 -37.45 37.20
CA TYR A 207 1.99 -38.22 36.00
C TYR A 207 2.97 -37.45 35.11
N MET A 208 4.07 -38.08 34.70
CA MET A 208 4.96 -37.58 33.65
C MET A 208 5.18 -38.67 32.60
N ALA A 209 5.23 -38.27 31.33
CA ALA A 209 5.55 -39.12 30.19
C ALA A 209 7.02 -38.86 29.75
N PRO A 210 7.63 -39.71 28.91
CA PRO A 210 8.72 -40.63 29.21
C PRO A 210 10.11 -40.07 28.86
N HIS A 211 10.63 -39.10 29.60
CA HIS A 211 12.02 -38.63 29.39
C HIS A 211 12.84 -38.72 30.67
N ALA A 212 14.02 -39.35 30.55
CA ALA A 212 14.92 -39.58 31.66
C ALA A 212 15.66 -38.29 32.05
N GLY A 213 15.91 -38.06 33.33
CA GLY A 213 16.55 -36.82 33.81
C GLY A 213 16.87 -36.81 35.30
N THR A 214 17.55 -35.76 35.76
CA THR A 214 17.90 -35.58 37.18
C THR A 214 17.01 -34.55 37.86
N ILE A 215 16.37 -34.95 38.96
CA ILE A 215 15.61 -34.08 39.85
C ILE A 215 16.58 -33.48 40.87
N SER A 216 16.79 -32.16 40.77
CA SER A 216 17.77 -31.43 41.58
C SER A 216 17.16 -30.72 42.79
N SER A 217 15.90 -30.31 42.68
CA SER A 217 15.14 -29.71 43.77
C SER A 217 13.64 -29.80 43.52
N VAL A 218 12.87 -29.68 44.60
CA VAL A 218 11.42 -29.65 44.61
C VAL A 218 10.96 -28.58 45.60
N ASP A 219 10.20 -27.60 45.14
CA ASP A 219 9.53 -26.66 46.04
C ASP A 219 8.26 -27.30 46.64
N ILE A 220 8.11 -27.20 47.95
CA ILE A 220 6.93 -27.67 48.69
C ILE A 220 6.41 -26.58 49.61
N ARG A 221 5.09 -26.58 49.86
CA ARG A 221 4.50 -25.76 50.91
C ARG A 221 4.08 -26.64 52.08
N VAL A 222 4.69 -26.44 53.24
CA VAL A 222 4.46 -27.25 54.45
C VAL A 222 3.98 -26.38 55.61
N ASN A 223 3.21 -26.96 56.52
CA ASN A 223 2.67 -26.25 57.67
C ASN A 223 3.16 -26.80 59.03
N SER A 224 4.05 -27.78 58.98
CA SER A 224 4.80 -28.27 60.14
C SER A 224 6.23 -28.57 59.72
N THR A 225 7.12 -28.72 60.70
CA THR A 225 8.42 -29.34 60.46
C THR A 225 8.25 -30.85 60.34
N GLY A 226 9.16 -31.50 59.62
CA GLY A 226 9.04 -32.93 59.36
C GLY A 226 10.15 -33.47 58.49
N THR A 227 9.89 -34.62 57.88
CA THR A 227 10.80 -35.29 56.97
C THR A 227 10.10 -35.43 55.62
N PHE A 228 10.79 -35.03 54.56
CA PHE A 228 10.36 -35.19 53.18
C PHE A 228 11.25 -36.21 52.46
N ARG A 229 10.64 -37.05 51.63
CA ARG A 229 11.34 -37.99 50.76
C ARG A 229 10.69 -38.02 49.39
N LEU A 230 11.51 -38.00 48.35
CA LEU A 230 11.11 -38.21 46.97
C LEU A 230 11.07 -39.71 46.68
N LEU A 231 10.05 -40.20 45.99
CA LEU A 231 9.92 -41.58 45.55
C LEU A 231 9.86 -41.61 44.03
N ILE A 232 10.50 -42.62 43.46
CA ILE A 232 10.31 -43.01 42.07
C ILE A 232 9.48 -44.29 42.06
N LYS A 233 8.44 -44.31 41.24
CA LYS A 233 7.42 -45.33 41.18
C LYS A 233 7.37 -45.98 39.79
N ASP A 234 6.90 -47.22 39.72
CA ASP A 234 6.57 -47.86 38.45
C ASP A 234 5.21 -47.40 37.91
N SER A 235 4.84 -47.92 36.73
CA SER A 235 3.54 -47.66 36.09
C SER A 235 2.32 -48.18 36.85
N THR A 236 2.54 -48.97 37.91
CA THR A 236 1.52 -49.44 38.84
C THR A 236 1.54 -48.70 40.18
N HIS A 237 2.35 -47.63 40.29
CA HIS A 237 2.57 -46.78 41.46
C HIS A 237 3.28 -47.43 42.66
N LYS A 238 3.91 -48.60 42.46
CA LYS A 238 4.78 -49.21 43.49
C LYS A 238 6.11 -48.49 43.52
N THR A 239 6.65 -48.29 44.73
CA THR A 239 7.96 -47.63 44.89
C THR A 239 9.05 -48.51 44.32
N LEU A 240 9.75 -47.98 43.31
CA LEU A 240 10.97 -48.56 42.76
C LEU A 240 12.19 -48.14 43.57
N ARG A 241 12.30 -46.85 43.88
CA ARG A 241 13.40 -46.27 44.66
C ARG A 241 12.98 -44.96 45.31
N SER A 242 13.81 -44.43 46.20
CA SER A 242 13.55 -43.15 46.87
C SER A 242 14.83 -42.37 47.15
N SER A 243 14.71 -41.06 47.33
CA SER A 243 15.77 -40.23 47.89
C SER A 243 16.05 -40.61 49.35
N SER A 244 17.15 -40.09 49.89
CA SER A 244 17.30 -39.94 51.34
C SER A 244 16.22 -39.03 51.91
N ASP A 245 15.96 -39.19 53.20
CA ASP A 245 15.11 -38.30 53.97
C ASP A 245 15.75 -36.90 54.06
N VAL A 246 14.96 -35.87 53.78
CA VAL A 246 15.33 -34.46 53.91
C VAL A 246 14.54 -33.83 55.04
N ALA A 247 15.25 -33.26 56.02
CA ALA A 247 14.61 -32.56 57.13
C ALA A 247 14.00 -31.24 56.65
N ILE A 248 12.74 -31.03 56.98
CA ILE A 248 11.99 -29.79 56.78
C ILE A 248 11.96 -29.07 58.12
N THR A 249 12.76 -28.01 58.22
CA THR A 249 13.01 -27.27 59.48
C THR A 249 12.21 -25.97 59.60
N SER A 250 11.44 -25.61 58.57
CA SER A 250 10.61 -24.41 58.54
C SER A 250 9.25 -24.68 57.87
N THR A 251 8.27 -23.85 58.20
CA THR A 251 6.94 -23.85 57.57
C THR A 251 6.85 -22.80 56.47
N GLY A 252 5.91 -22.93 55.55
CA GLY A 252 5.76 -22.07 54.39
C GLY A 252 6.30 -22.74 53.13
N LEU A 253 6.75 -21.92 52.17
CA LEU A 253 7.40 -22.43 50.96
C LEU A 253 8.84 -22.85 51.29
N VAL A 254 9.18 -24.10 51.01
CA VAL A 254 10.47 -24.71 51.29
C VAL A 254 10.98 -25.37 50.02
N THR A 255 12.19 -25.01 49.60
CA THR A 255 12.90 -25.71 48.52
C THR A 255 13.65 -26.90 49.08
N VAL A 256 13.27 -28.10 48.64
CA VAL A 256 13.93 -29.35 49.03
C VAL A 256 14.91 -29.75 47.94
N THR A 257 16.21 -29.73 48.24
CA THR A 257 17.25 -30.07 47.28
C THR A 257 17.60 -31.55 47.33
N PHE A 258 17.80 -32.16 46.16
CA PHE A 258 18.25 -33.54 46.01
C PHE A 258 19.59 -33.56 45.26
N PRO A 259 20.64 -34.18 45.82
CA PRO A 259 21.96 -34.12 45.20
C PRO A 259 22.04 -34.92 43.89
N SER A 260 21.27 -36.01 43.74
CA SER A 260 21.36 -36.90 42.55
C SER A 260 20.16 -37.86 42.44
N VAL A 261 18.92 -37.37 42.34
CA VAL A 261 17.78 -38.29 42.10
C VAL A 261 17.48 -38.36 40.60
N PHE A 262 17.72 -39.53 40.00
CA PHE A 262 17.41 -39.78 38.60
C PHE A 262 16.01 -40.37 38.42
N ILE A 263 15.32 -39.99 37.34
CA ILE A 263 14.09 -40.61 36.85
C ILE A 263 14.34 -41.16 35.43
N ASN A 264 13.92 -42.39 35.15
CA ASN A 264 13.98 -43.00 33.83
C ASN A 264 12.69 -42.72 33.06
N ALA A 265 12.74 -42.88 31.74
CA ALA A 265 11.55 -42.92 30.90
C ALA A 265 10.58 -44.04 31.37
N GLY A 266 9.30 -43.69 31.57
CA GLY A 266 8.26 -44.64 32.00
C GLY A 266 8.11 -44.82 33.50
N GLU A 267 8.89 -44.09 34.31
CA GLU A 267 8.76 -44.04 35.76
C GLU A 267 8.01 -42.79 36.22
N TYR A 268 7.49 -42.85 37.44
CA TYR A 268 6.61 -41.82 38.01
C TYR A 268 7.20 -41.25 39.30
N ILE A 269 6.83 -40.01 39.63
CA ILE A 269 7.25 -39.37 40.88
C ILE A 269 6.15 -39.54 41.94
N GLY A 270 6.56 -39.97 43.12
CA GLY A 270 5.77 -39.91 44.34
C GLY A 270 6.50 -39.14 45.44
N PHE A 271 5.80 -38.81 46.50
CA PHE A 271 6.38 -38.10 47.65
C PHE A 271 5.95 -38.78 48.95
N TYR A 272 6.78 -38.64 49.98
CA TYR A 272 6.49 -39.03 51.36
C TYR A 272 6.82 -37.83 52.24
N TYR A 273 5.86 -37.47 53.08
CA TYR A 273 6.06 -36.48 54.11
C TYR A 273 5.54 -37.02 55.44
N SER A 274 6.34 -36.87 56.51
CA SER A 274 5.95 -37.14 57.88
C SER A 274 6.26 -35.91 58.73
N GLY A 275 5.26 -35.40 59.45
CA GLY A 275 5.42 -34.27 60.36
C GLY A 275 4.51 -34.41 61.58
N THR A 276 4.81 -33.66 62.64
CA THR A 276 3.96 -33.55 63.82
C THR A 276 2.85 -32.53 63.54
N THR A 277 1.58 -32.94 63.57
CA THR A 277 0.44 -32.06 63.28
C THR A 277 0.06 -31.21 64.49
N THR A 278 -0.02 -29.89 64.30
CA THR A 278 -1.00 -29.05 65.00
C THR A 278 -1.80 -28.28 63.95
N THR A 279 -2.92 -28.86 63.51
CA THR A 279 -4.12 -28.25 62.88
C THR A 279 -3.96 -27.06 61.90
N LEU A 280 -4.45 -27.20 60.65
CA LEU A 280 -4.70 -26.05 59.77
C LEU A 280 -6.13 -26.01 59.22
N SER A 281 -6.73 -24.83 59.39
CA SER A 281 -7.93 -24.32 58.75
C SER A 281 -7.57 -23.72 57.39
N ALA A 282 -8.31 -24.09 56.35
CA ALA A 282 -8.22 -23.47 55.03
C ALA A 282 -9.34 -22.45 54.85
N THR A 283 -8.99 -21.23 54.45
CA THR A 283 -9.92 -20.26 53.83
C THR A 283 -9.34 -19.93 52.45
N GLY A 284 -10.09 -20.14 51.36
CA GLY A 284 -9.77 -19.59 50.04
C GLY A 284 -9.55 -20.59 48.90
N ASP A 285 -10.61 -20.76 48.13
CA ASP A 285 -10.71 -20.94 46.66
C ASP A 285 -10.74 -22.33 46.03
N THR A 286 -11.84 -22.52 45.30
CA THR A 286 -12.53 -23.68 44.73
C THR A 286 -12.18 -23.91 43.25
N TYR A 287 -12.11 -25.16 42.76
CA TYR A 287 -13.00 -25.67 41.70
C TYR A 287 -12.90 -27.22 41.48
N TYR A 288 -13.97 -27.79 40.93
CA TYR A 288 -14.44 -29.19 40.98
C TYR A 288 -14.40 -29.95 39.63
N GLY A 289 -14.40 -31.29 39.70
CA GLY A 289 -14.90 -32.24 38.70
C GLY A 289 -14.42 -33.68 39.00
N SER A 290 -15.20 -34.74 39.22
CA SER A 290 -16.61 -35.03 38.95
C SER A 290 -17.15 -36.17 39.85
N ALA A 291 -18.44 -36.05 40.21
CA ALA A 291 -19.47 -37.10 40.46
C ALA A 291 -19.29 -38.14 41.59
N ASP A 292 -19.22 -37.68 42.85
CA ASP A 292 -20.23 -37.93 43.91
C ASP A 292 -19.61 -37.58 45.28
N PRO A 293 -20.24 -36.70 46.10
CA PRO A 293 -19.60 -36.15 47.29
C PRO A 293 -19.90 -37.01 48.53
N PRO A 294 -18.89 -37.48 49.30
CA PRO A 294 -19.13 -37.77 50.70
C PRO A 294 -19.20 -36.45 51.47
N THR A 295 -20.25 -36.33 52.27
CA THR A 295 -20.63 -35.18 53.10
C THR A 295 -19.50 -34.65 53.99
N GLN A 296 -19.33 -33.32 53.92
CA GLN A 296 -18.74 -32.36 54.87
C GLN A 296 -17.68 -32.85 55.88
N GLY A 297 -16.47 -32.25 55.81
CA GLY A 297 -15.65 -32.03 57.01
C GLY A 297 -14.11 -32.09 56.93
N ALA A 298 -13.48 -32.27 55.76
CA ALA A 298 -12.03 -32.55 55.72
C ALA A 298 -11.19 -31.42 55.10
N ASN A 299 -10.24 -30.90 55.89
CA ASN A 299 -9.27 -29.86 55.54
C ASN A 299 -8.26 -30.36 54.47
N TYR A 300 -8.09 -29.60 53.37
CA TYR A 300 -7.19 -29.95 52.26
C TYR A 300 -5.88 -29.14 52.31
N LEU A 301 -4.74 -29.78 52.00
CA LEU A 301 -3.45 -29.13 51.73
C LEU A 301 -3.35 -28.79 50.23
N LYS A 302 -3.08 -27.52 49.89
CA LYS A 302 -2.65 -27.10 48.54
C LYS A 302 -1.12 -27.14 48.48
N MET A 303 -0.55 -28.07 47.71
CA MET A 303 0.89 -28.12 47.44
C MET A 303 1.12 -27.79 45.96
N SER A 304 1.71 -26.64 45.67
CA SER A 304 2.24 -26.31 44.34
C SER A 304 3.68 -26.75 44.31
N ILE A 305 4.01 -27.62 43.37
CA ILE A 305 5.34 -28.20 43.27
C ILE A 305 5.98 -27.62 41.99
N MET A 306 7.22 -27.15 42.11
CA MET A 306 8.05 -26.78 40.96
C MET A 306 9.31 -27.63 41.06
N ALA A 307 9.52 -28.52 40.09
CA ALA A 307 10.69 -29.40 40.03
C ALA A 307 11.59 -28.95 38.88
N THR A 308 12.85 -28.64 39.17
CA THR A 308 13.84 -28.34 38.13
C THR A 308 14.51 -29.64 37.70
N VAL A 309 14.12 -30.11 36.51
CA VAL A 309 14.80 -31.22 35.82
C VAL A 309 15.88 -30.61 34.93
N ASN A 310 17.14 -30.86 35.28
CA ASN A 310 18.27 -30.46 34.44
C ASN A 310 18.54 -31.57 33.41
N TYR A 311 18.65 -31.18 32.15
CA TYR A 311 18.97 -32.05 31.01
C TYR A 311 20.45 -31.94 30.64
#